data_AF-A0A351JQD0-F1
#
_entry.id   AF-A0A351JQD0-F1
#
_cell.length_a   1.000
_cell.length_b   1.000
_cell.length_c   1.000
_cell.angle_alpha   90.00
_cell.angle_beta   90.00
_cell.angle_gamma   90.00
#
_symmetry.space_group_name_H-M   'P 1'
#
loop_
_entity.id
_entity.type
_entity.pdbx_description
1 polymer ?
#
loop_
_entity_poly.entity_id
_entity_poly.type
_entity_poly.pdbx_seq_one_letter_code
_entity_poly.pdbx_strand_id
1 'polypeptide(L)'
;MLPIHQSLAGGRWQEFSLSEQLGNVGSEVHRAILFFKKNDMKRFASSLDRALELLDLTIGDSRWHGVRRQELTRARESFCSLFYDEHPYDTPERLDAYFTQFGFAARQNR
;
A
#
# COMPACT_ATOMS: atom_id res chain seq x y z
N MET A 1 6.29 12.59 11.23
CA MET A 1 5.49 11.57 11.95
C MET A 1 6.44 10.45 12.35
N LEU A 2 6.31 9.86 13.54
CA LEU A 2 7.09 8.68 13.90
C LEU A 2 6.59 7.48 13.08
N PRO A 3 7.48 6.62 12.56
CA PRO A 3 7.05 5.44 11.81
C PRO A 3 6.23 4.50 12.71
N ILE A 4 5.08 4.06 12.21
CA ILE A 4 4.25 3.03 12.86
C ILE A 4 5.01 1.71 12.83
N HIS A 5 5.71 1.42 11.72
CA HIS A 5 6.57 0.26 11.56
C HIS A 5 8.05 0.62 11.77
N GLN A 6 8.42 0.90 13.01
CA GLN A 6 9.79 1.32 13.37
C GLN A 6 10.89 0.41 12.82
N SER A 7 10.72 -0.92 12.89
CA SER A 7 11.73 -1.88 12.38
C SER A 7 11.80 -1.96 10.86
N LEU A 8 10.68 -1.77 10.17
CA LEU A 8 10.64 -1.75 8.71
C LEU A 8 11.27 -0.46 8.18
N ALA A 9 10.92 0.67 8.78
CA ALA A 9 11.52 1.97 8.48
C ALA A 9 13.03 2.01 8.78
N GLY A 10 13.51 1.18 9.71
CA GLY A 10 14.93 1.03 10.06
C GLY A 10 15.80 0.28 9.05
N GLY A 11 15.29 -0.08 7.87
CA GLY A 11 16.07 -0.67 6.78
C GLY A 11 15.63 -2.08 6.37
N ARG A 12 14.87 -2.79 7.21
CA ARG A 12 14.38 -4.15 6.90
C ARG A 12 13.41 -4.15 5.72
N TRP A 13 12.67 -3.06 5.51
CA TRP A 13 11.72 -2.98 4.39
C TRP A 13 12.42 -3.12 3.03
N GLN A 14 13.64 -2.60 2.91
CA GLN A 14 14.44 -2.66 1.68
C GLN A 14 15.03 -4.05 1.41
N GLU A 15 14.96 -4.98 2.37
CA GLU A 15 15.37 -6.38 2.15
C GLU A 15 14.32 -7.15 1.34
N PHE A 16 13.06 -6.73 1.39
CA PHE A 16 11.98 -7.34 0.62
C PHE A 16 12.11 -7.06 -0.88
N SER A 17 11.68 -8.05 -1.68
CA SER A 17 11.43 -7.86 -3.11
C SER A 17 10.28 -6.89 -3.34
N LEU A 18 10.16 -6.31 -4.54
CA LEU A 18 9.05 -5.41 -4.87
C LEU A 18 7.68 -6.10 -4.66
N SER A 19 7.56 -7.38 -5.03
CA SER A 19 6.33 -8.15 -4.84
C SER A 19 5.99 -8.34 -3.36
N GLU A 20 6.98 -8.58 -2.50
CA GLU A 20 6.76 -8.67 -1.05
C GLU A 20 6.36 -7.32 -0.45
N GLN A 21 7.00 -6.22 -0.86
CA GLN A 21 6.63 -4.87 -0.44
C GLN A 21 5.17 -4.57 -0.82
N LEU A 22 4.81 -4.77 -2.10
CA LEU A 22 3.46 -4.49 -2.61
C LEU A 22 2.41 -5.47 -2.08
N GLY A 23 2.76 -6.73 -1.79
CA GLY A 23 1.85 -7.67 -1.14
C GLY A 23 1.52 -7.28 0.31
N ASN A 24 2.51 -6.76 1.04
CA ASN A 24 2.31 -6.23 2.40
C ASN A 24 1.49 -4.93 2.37
N VAL A 25 1.78 -4.00 1.44
CA VAL A 25 0.94 -2.82 1.19
C VAL A 25 -0.50 -3.23 0.91
N GLY A 26 -0.69 -4.21 0.02
CA GLY A 26 -2.00 -4.75 -0.34
C GLY A 26 -2.82 -5.23 0.84
N SER A 27 -2.17 -5.83 1.83
CA SER A 27 -2.86 -6.29 3.04
C SER A 27 -3.44 -5.14 3.87
N GLU A 28 -2.75 -3.98 3.92
CA GLU A 28 -3.28 -2.78 4.60
C GLU A 28 -4.31 -2.05 3.74
N VAL A 29 -4.13 -2.01 2.41
CA VAL A 29 -5.13 -1.48 1.46
C VAL A 29 -6.45 -2.22 1.59
N HIS A 30 -6.41 -3.56 1.59
CA HIS A 30 -7.59 -4.41 1.79
C HIS A 30 -8.30 -4.08 3.10
N ARG A 31 -7.53 -3.97 4.20
CA ARG A 31 -8.08 -3.65 5.53
C ARG A 31 -8.71 -2.26 5.56
N ALA A 32 -8.09 -1.26 4.95
CA ALA A 32 -8.63 0.09 4.88
C ALA A 32 -9.98 0.08 4.14
N ILE A 33 -10.04 -0.53 2.94
CA ILE A 33 -11.29 -0.67 2.17
C ILE A 33 -12.37 -1.41 2.99
N LEU A 34 -12.00 -2.51 3.64
CA LEU A 34 -12.92 -3.33 4.43
C LEU A 34 -13.53 -2.54 5.60
N PHE A 35 -12.70 -1.83 6.37
CA PHE A 35 -13.17 -1.08 7.53
C PHE A 35 -13.92 0.21 7.15
N PHE A 36 -13.55 0.84 6.04
CA PHE A 36 -14.31 1.94 5.47
C PHE A 36 -15.73 1.50 5.10
N LYS A 37 -15.88 0.39 4.36
CA LYS A 37 -17.18 -0.19 4.00
C LYS A 37 -18.03 -0.59 5.22
N LYS A 38 -17.39 -0.93 6.35
CA LYS A 38 -18.05 -1.26 7.62
C LYS A 38 -18.36 -0.05 8.50
N ASN A 39 -18.01 1.16 8.06
CA ASN A 39 -18.10 2.39 8.85
C ASN A 39 -17.32 2.32 10.20
N ASP A 40 -16.27 1.50 10.27
CA ASP A 40 -15.37 1.41 11.43
C ASP A 40 -14.20 2.38 11.23
N MET A 41 -14.47 3.66 11.48
CA MET A 41 -13.53 4.76 11.18
C MET A 41 -12.21 4.66 11.95
N LYS A 42 -12.22 4.04 13.14
CA LYS A 42 -11.01 3.84 13.94
C LYS A 42 -10.07 2.83 13.26
N ARG A 43 -10.60 1.69 12.84
CA ARG A 43 -9.78 0.68 12.16
C ARG A 43 -9.43 1.10 10.74
N PHE A 44 -10.33 1.81 10.06
CA PHE A 44 -10.03 2.44 8.78
C PHE A 44 -8.83 3.37 8.87
N ALA A 45 -8.84 4.35 9.78
CA ALA A 45 -7.73 5.30 9.94
C ALA A 45 -6.40 4.59 10.23
N SER A 46 -6.41 3.61 11.12
CA SER A 46 -5.22 2.81 11.44
C SER A 46 -4.66 2.06 10.23
N SER A 47 -5.52 1.42 9.43
CA SER A 47 -5.09 0.71 8.22
C SER A 47 -4.68 1.66 7.10
N LEU A 48 -5.34 2.81 6.96
CA LEU A 48 -4.98 3.85 6.01
C LEU A 48 -3.57 4.37 6.28
N ASP A 49 -3.28 4.78 7.52
CA ASP A 49 -1.95 5.28 7.92
C ASP A 49 -0.86 4.25 7.65
N ARG A 50 -1.13 2.97 7.94
CA ARG A 50 -0.19 1.88 7.70
C ARG A 50 0.04 1.63 6.21
N ALA A 51 -1.02 1.62 5.38
CA ALA A 51 -0.86 1.45 3.93
C ALA A 51 -0.07 2.61 3.33
N LEU A 52 -0.33 3.85 3.75
CA LEU A 52 0.40 5.03 3.30
C LEU A 52 1.87 4.99 3.73
N GLU A 53 2.17 4.63 4.98
CA GLU A 53 3.56 4.46 5.44
C GLU A 53 4.30 3.41 4.61
N LEU A 54 3.70 2.24 4.37
CA LEU A 54 4.35 1.17 3.59
C LEU A 54 4.53 1.55 2.12
N LEU A 55 3.58 2.30 1.54
CA LEU A 55 3.73 2.88 0.20
C LEU A 55 4.87 3.90 0.17
N ASP A 56 4.94 4.80 1.15
CA ASP A 56 5.97 5.83 1.23
C ASP A 56 7.36 5.21 1.44
N LEU A 57 7.47 4.14 2.24
CA LEU A 57 8.70 3.35 2.36
C LEU A 57 9.09 2.68 1.04
N THR A 58 8.11 2.17 0.28
CA THR A 58 8.35 1.57 -1.05
C THR A 58 8.75 2.61 -2.09
N ILE A 59 8.10 3.78 -2.10
CA ILE A 59 8.42 4.91 -3.01
C ILE A 59 9.82 5.46 -2.71
N GLY A 60 10.19 5.54 -1.43
CA GLY A 60 11.49 6.01 -0.96
C GLY A 60 12.64 5.03 -1.23
N ASP A 61 12.34 3.79 -1.61
CA ASP A 61 13.35 2.80 -1.95
C ASP A 61 14.12 3.22 -3.23
N SER A 62 15.43 3.41 -3.12
CA SER A 62 16.27 3.86 -4.22
C SER A 62 16.37 2.84 -5.36
N ARG A 63 16.07 1.57 -5.09
CA ARG A 63 16.02 0.51 -6.11
C ARG A 63 14.91 0.77 -7.13
N TRP A 64 13.80 1.39 -6.72
CA TRP A 64 12.63 1.68 -7.57
C TRP A 64 12.68 3.12 -8.05
N HIS A 65 13.52 3.39 -9.05
CA HIS A 65 13.71 4.70 -9.66
C HIS A 65 13.03 4.80 -11.03
N GLY A 66 12.93 6.02 -11.57
CA GLY A 66 12.32 6.29 -12.87
C GLY A 66 10.84 5.91 -12.93
N VAL A 67 10.44 5.22 -14.00
CA VAL A 67 9.04 4.82 -14.26
C VAL A 67 8.46 3.98 -13.12
N ARG A 68 9.27 3.12 -12.48
CA ARG A 68 8.78 2.32 -11.34
C ARG A 68 8.32 3.20 -10.18
N ARG A 69 9.07 4.25 -9.86
CA ARG A 69 8.67 5.20 -8.81
C ARG A 69 7.39 5.93 -9.16
N GLN A 70 7.24 6.30 -10.44
CA GLN A 70 6.05 6.99 -10.93
C GLN A 70 4.79 6.12 -10.81
N GLU A 71 4.90 4.83 -11.13
CA GLU A 71 3.76 3.92 -10.94
C GLU A 71 3.45 3.68 -9.45
N LEU A 72 4.46 3.66 -8.58
CA LEU A 72 4.25 3.57 -7.13
C LEU A 72 3.53 4.82 -6.57
N THR A 73 3.90 6.02 -7.03
CA THR A 73 3.20 7.25 -6.64
C THR A 73 1.78 7.28 -7.17
N ARG A 74 1.52 6.79 -8.39
CA ARG A 74 0.17 6.64 -8.92
C ARG A 74 -0.67 5.65 -8.12
N ALA A 75 -0.10 4.52 -7.72
CA ALA A 75 -0.81 3.55 -6.87
C ALA A 75 -1.23 4.18 -5.53
N ARG A 76 -0.38 5.04 -4.96
CA ARG A 76 -0.71 5.84 -3.77
C ARG A 76 -1.82 6.85 -4.04
N GLU A 77 -1.77 7.58 -5.15
CA GLU A 77 -2.82 8.52 -5.56
C GLU A 77 -4.16 7.80 -5.75
N SER A 78 -4.19 6.69 -6.49
CA SER A 78 -5.39 5.87 -6.68
C SER A 78 -5.97 5.41 -5.33
N PHE A 79 -5.13 4.95 -4.40
CA PHE A 79 -5.57 4.55 -3.07
C PHE A 79 -6.18 5.70 -2.27
N CYS A 80 -5.55 6.88 -2.25
CA CYS A 80 -6.10 8.06 -1.59
C CYS A 80 -7.44 8.50 -2.23
N SER A 81 -7.51 8.49 -3.56
CA SER A 81 -8.71 8.94 -4.28
C SER A 81 -9.97 8.18 -3.88
N LEU A 82 -9.85 6.89 -3.49
CA LEU A 82 -10.98 6.08 -3.02
C LEU A 82 -11.74 6.68 -1.84
N PHE A 83 -11.10 7.49 -1.01
CA PHE A 83 -11.66 7.98 0.25
C PHE A 83 -11.83 9.50 0.31
N TYR A 84 -11.12 10.23 -0.55
CA TYR A 84 -11.02 11.68 -0.45
C TYR A 84 -11.52 12.43 -1.69
N ASP A 85 -11.64 11.76 -2.84
CA ASP A 85 -12.08 12.39 -4.08
C ASP A 85 -13.57 12.14 -4.31
N GLU A 86 -14.27 13.12 -4.88
CA GLU A 86 -15.67 12.97 -5.30
C GLU A 86 -15.81 11.92 -6.43
N HIS A 87 -14.79 11.83 -7.29
CA HIS A 87 -14.72 10.91 -8.41
C HIS A 87 -13.37 10.16 -8.38
N PRO A 88 -13.29 9.03 -7.64
CA PRO A 88 -12.05 8.27 -7.50
C PRO A 88 -11.48 7.76 -8.85
N TYR A 89 -10.16 7.66 -8.94
CA TYR A 89 -9.47 7.17 -10.16
C TYR A 89 -9.61 5.67 -10.38
N ASP A 90 -9.92 4.92 -9.33
CA ASP A 90 -10.12 3.47 -9.39
C ASP A 90 -11.30 3.05 -8.50
N THR A 91 -11.66 1.78 -8.55
CA THR A 91 -12.64 1.22 -7.61
C THR A 91 -11.94 0.42 -6.51
N PRO A 92 -12.53 0.31 -5.31
CA PRO A 92 -11.96 -0.50 -4.25
C PRO A 92 -11.70 -1.95 -4.68
N GLU A 93 -12.59 -2.55 -5.48
CA GLU A 93 -12.47 -3.94 -5.96
C GLU A 93 -11.28 -4.10 -6.91
N ARG A 94 -11.08 -3.15 -7.81
CA ARG A 94 -9.97 -3.17 -8.78
C ARG A 94 -8.62 -2.96 -8.09
N LEU A 95 -8.56 -2.01 -7.17
CA LEU A 95 -7.34 -1.72 -6.44
C LEU A 95 -6.94 -2.87 -5.50
N ASP A 96 -7.92 -3.47 -4.81
CA ASP A 96 -7.71 -4.67 -3.99
C ASP A 96 -7.21 -5.84 -4.84
N ALA A 97 -7.82 -6.08 -6.00
CA ALA A 97 -7.38 -7.11 -6.94
C ALA A 97 -5.96 -6.86 -7.46
N TYR A 98 -5.62 -5.61 -7.79
CA TYR A 98 -4.28 -5.21 -8.24
C TYR A 98 -3.20 -5.59 -7.21
N PHE A 99 -3.39 -5.19 -5.95
CA PHE A 99 -2.41 -5.50 -4.91
C PHE A 99 -2.36 -6.99 -4.54
N THR A 100 -3.50 -7.68 -4.60
CA THR A 100 -3.59 -9.12 -4.34
C THR A 100 -2.66 -9.94 -5.23
N GLN A 101 -2.46 -9.55 -6.49
CA GLN A 101 -1.53 -10.23 -7.40
C GLN A 101 -0.08 -10.24 -6.88
N PHE A 102 0.36 -9.16 -6.23
CA PHE A 102 1.71 -9.11 -5.65
C PHE A 102 1.84 -10.02 -4.43
N GLY A 103 0.77 -10.22 -3.66
CA GLY A 103 0.74 -11.22 -2.58
C GLY A 103 0.94 -12.64 -3.10
N PHE A 104 0.32 -12.99 -4.24
CA PHE A 104 0.56 -14.28 -4.90
C PHE A 104 1.97 -14.38 -5.46
N ALA A 105 2.47 -13.34 -6.15
CA ALA A 105 3.81 -13.32 -6.70
C ALA A 105 4.90 -13.44 -5.61
N ALA A 106 4.70 -12.80 -4.45
CA ALA A 106 5.60 -12.90 -3.30
C ALA A 106 5.73 -14.33 -2.76
N ARG A 107 4.67 -15.15 -2.88
CA ARG A 107 4.69 -16.56 -2.43
C ARG A 107 5.36 -17.51 -3.41
N GLN A 108 5.34 -17.19 -4.71
CA GLN A 108 6.01 -18.01 -5.72
C GLN A 108 7.54 -17.89 -5.68
N ASN A 109 8.05 -16.80 -5.09
CA ASN A 109 9.48 -16.51 -4.97
C ASN A 109 10.08 -16.96 -3.61
N ARG A 110 9.40 -17.82 -2.86
CA ARG A 110 9.85 -18.41 -1.59
C ARG A 110 10.02 -19.90 -1.72
#